data_AF-A0A1V2PK11-F1
#
_entry.id   AF-A0A1V2PK11-F1
#
_cell.length_a   1.000
_cell.length_b   1.000
_cell.length_c   1.000
_cell.angle_alpha   90.00
_cell.angle_beta   90.00
_cell.angle_gamma   90.00
#
_symmetry.space_group_name_H-M   'P 1'
#
loop_
_entity.id
_entity.type
_entity.pdbx_description
1 polymer ?
#
loop_
_entity_poly.entity_id
_entity_poly.type
_entity_poly.pdbx_seq_one_letter_code
_entity_poly.pdbx_strand_id
1 'polypeptide(L)'
;MSQGGDEIIDATFRGAQSGDVLAMYELSKPFVATGGLIARDLELFDTDVEDFYVVEIDEVVVACAGIRRFTDLAEIFNVAVDGRWQSLGIGRFLLTSMLIVLESEGFADAVVFTKTTRDWFARYGFLPMDPASLPAERLTMLDPERKSIPMVRPTVQASDSIDALASITELRVRFERSGVEAVWDNGCDSLLMFAEKNDIDTASLCRGGMCGTCSSALKQGTVSYDVRPDVDPGDGSILLCISRPAANVVLDL
;
A
#
# COMPACT_ATOMS: atom_id res chain seq x y z
N MET A 1 10.50 -26.02 -21.57
CA MET A 1 10.25 -24.62 -21.97
C MET A 1 9.30 -24.03 -20.95
N SER A 2 9.83 -23.35 -19.95
CA SER A 2 9.07 -22.58 -18.97
C SER A 2 9.96 -21.42 -18.55
N GLN A 3 9.79 -20.29 -19.21
CA GLN A 3 10.34 -19.01 -18.77
C GLN A 3 9.36 -18.44 -17.75
N GLY A 4 9.86 -18.03 -16.59
CA GLY A 4 9.12 -17.36 -15.52
C GLY A 4 10.15 -16.76 -14.58
N GLY A 5 10.78 -15.68 -15.02
CA GLY A 5 11.63 -14.84 -14.17
C GLY A 5 10.72 -13.86 -13.44
N ASP A 6 10.77 -13.88 -12.12
CA ASP A 6 10.02 -12.97 -11.25
C ASP A 6 10.79 -11.63 -11.14
N GLU A 7 10.21 -10.58 -11.72
CA GLU A 7 10.75 -9.22 -11.85
C GLU A 7 10.39 -8.41 -10.58
N ILE A 8 11.37 -7.66 -10.03
CA ILE A 8 11.12 -6.75 -8.90
C ILE A 8 10.23 -5.63 -9.40
N ILE A 9 9.10 -5.47 -8.71
CA ILE A 9 8.12 -4.46 -9.01
C ILE A 9 8.61 -3.13 -8.41
N ASP A 10 9.28 -2.31 -9.22
CA ASP A 10 9.66 -0.95 -8.83
C ASP A 10 8.45 -0.03 -8.86
N ALA A 11 7.74 0.03 -7.73
CA ALA A 11 6.53 0.81 -7.57
C ALA A 11 6.84 2.23 -7.08
N THR A 12 6.59 3.23 -7.92
CA THR A 12 6.74 4.65 -7.59
C THR A 12 5.38 5.28 -7.27
N PHE A 13 5.27 5.96 -6.13
CA PHE A 13 4.12 6.80 -5.80
C PHE A 13 4.43 8.27 -6.12
N ARG A 14 3.55 8.92 -6.88
CA ARG A 14 3.70 10.34 -7.28
C ARG A 14 2.35 11.02 -7.50
N GLY A 15 2.35 12.35 -7.55
CA GLY A 15 1.21 13.11 -8.05
C GLY A 15 0.93 12.77 -9.52
N ALA A 16 -0.35 12.77 -9.89
CA ALA A 16 -0.78 12.55 -11.27
C ALA A 16 -0.46 13.77 -12.14
N GLN A 17 -0.30 13.52 -13.43
CA GLN A 17 -0.07 14.52 -14.48
C GLN A 17 -1.16 14.38 -15.56
N SER A 18 -1.33 15.38 -16.41
CA SER A 18 -2.34 15.32 -17.51
C SER A 18 -2.19 14.08 -18.40
N GLY A 19 -0.97 13.55 -18.55
CA GLY A 19 -0.71 12.31 -19.27
C GLY A 19 -1.33 11.05 -18.64
N ASP A 20 -1.63 11.08 -17.33
CA ASP A 20 -2.16 9.94 -16.58
C ASP A 20 -3.70 9.84 -16.64
N VAL A 21 -4.39 10.90 -17.07
CA VAL A 21 -5.86 11.04 -17.02
C VAL A 21 -6.57 9.84 -17.64
N LEU A 22 -6.12 9.41 -18.83
CA LEU A 22 -6.72 8.26 -19.52
C LEU A 22 -6.50 6.96 -18.74
N ALA A 23 -5.31 6.76 -18.16
CA ALA A 23 -5.01 5.56 -17.38
C ALA A 23 -5.85 5.50 -16.10
N MET A 24 -5.98 6.61 -15.38
CA MET A 24 -6.82 6.69 -14.17
C MET A 24 -8.30 6.42 -14.47
N TYR A 25 -8.80 6.99 -15.56
CA TYR A 25 -10.16 6.75 -16.04
C TYR A 25 -10.39 5.27 -16.34
N GLU A 26 -9.48 4.63 -17.10
CA GLU A 26 -9.60 3.21 -17.44
C GLU A 26 -9.48 2.29 -16.22
N LEU A 27 -8.58 2.60 -15.27
CA LEU A 27 -8.48 1.89 -13.98
C LEU A 27 -9.78 1.94 -13.17
N SER A 28 -10.52 3.04 -13.27
CA SER A 28 -11.72 3.27 -12.47
C SER A 28 -12.97 2.54 -13.01
N LYS A 29 -13.04 2.29 -14.32
CA LYS A 29 -14.24 1.71 -14.99
C LYS A 29 -14.73 0.39 -14.39
N PRO A 30 -13.89 -0.62 -14.09
CA PRO A 30 -14.37 -1.87 -13.50
C PRO A 30 -15.05 -1.67 -12.13
N PHE A 31 -14.55 -0.71 -11.34
CA PHE A 31 -15.14 -0.39 -10.03
C PHE A 31 -16.42 0.43 -10.16
N VAL A 32 -16.55 1.26 -11.18
CA VAL A 32 -17.82 1.95 -11.50
C VAL A 32 -18.88 0.93 -11.93
N ALA A 33 -18.53 -0.02 -12.80
CA ALA A 33 -19.45 -1.05 -13.30
C ALA A 33 -20.01 -1.95 -12.18
N THR A 34 -19.23 -2.15 -11.10
CA THR A 34 -19.64 -2.92 -9.92
C THR A 34 -20.25 -2.06 -8.81
N GLY A 35 -20.36 -0.74 -9.01
CA GLY A 35 -20.88 0.21 -8.02
C GLY A 35 -19.94 0.51 -6.85
N GLY A 36 -18.67 0.09 -6.93
CA GLY A 36 -17.62 0.42 -5.97
C GLY A 36 -17.20 1.89 -6.05
N LEU A 37 -17.11 2.48 -7.24
CA LEU A 37 -16.79 3.89 -7.45
C LEU A 37 -17.98 4.68 -8.02
N ILE A 38 -17.96 6.01 -7.88
CA ILE A 38 -18.87 6.91 -8.60
C ILE A 38 -18.31 7.09 -10.00
N ALA A 39 -19.17 7.13 -11.02
CA ALA A 39 -18.73 7.44 -12.37
C ALA A 39 -18.15 8.86 -12.43
N ARG A 40 -16.97 8.98 -13.04
CA ARG A 40 -16.31 10.25 -13.36
C ARG A 40 -15.88 10.17 -14.81
N ASP A 41 -16.20 11.18 -15.61
CA ASP A 41 -15.76 11.24 -17.01
C ASP A 41 -14.32 11.76 -17.10
N LEU A 42 -13.75 11.67 -18.31
CA LEU A 42 -12.38 12.11 -18.57
C LEU A 42 -12.17 13.61 -18.28
N GLU A 43 -13.18 14.44 -18.55
CA GLU A 43 -13.09 15.89 -18.33
C GLU A 43 -12.95 16.22 -16.85
N LEU A 44 -13.68 15.52 -15.98
CA LEU A 44 -13.54 15.64 -14.53
C LEU A 44 -12.21 15.08 -14.01
N PHE A 45 -11.67 14.01 -14.60
CA PHE A 45 -10.32 13.55 -14.23
C PHE A 45 -9.23 14.55 -14.65
N ASP A 46 -9.37 15.17 -15.82
CA ASP A 46 -8.43 16.19 -16.32
C ASP A 46 -8.49 17.47 -15.48
N THR A 47 -9.70 17.93 -15.17
CA THR A 47 -9.93 19.12 -14.33
C THR A 47 -9.34 18.94 -12.93
N ASP A 48 -9.52 17.77 -12.33
CA ASP A 48 -9.13 17.50 -10.95
C ASP A 48 -7.74 16.80 -10.87
N VAL A 49 -6.96 16.75 -11.95
CA VAL A 49 -5.75 15.91 -12.03
C VAL A 49 -4.74 16.16 -10.91
N GLU A 50 -4.63 17.40 -10.45
CA GLU A 50 -3.72 17.80 -9.36
C GLU A 50 -4.12 17.23 -7.99
N ASP A 51 -5.38 16.83 -7.82
CA ASP A 51 -5.87 16.16 -6.60
C ASP A 51 -5.59 14.66 -6.62
N PHE A 52 -5.13 14.11 -7.75
CA PHE A 52 -4.86 12.68 -7.91
C PHE A 52 -3.39 12.31 -7.70
N TYR A 53 -3.20 11.08 -7.22
CA TYR A 53 -1.92 10.41 -7.10
C TYR A 53 -2.01 9.05 -7.78
N VAL A 54 -0.87 8.59 -8.30
CA VAL A 54 -0.73 7.32 -9.00
C VAL A 54 0.37 6.47 -8.40
N VAL A 55 0.21 5.16 -8.53
CA VAL A 55 1.31 4.20 -8.40
C VAL A 55 1.70 3.75 -9.80
N GLU A 56 2.97 3.90 -10.11
CA GLU A 56 3.58 3.55 -11.39
C GLU A 56 4.54 2.38 -11.21
N ILE A 57 4.50 1.41 -12.12
CA ILE A 57 5.43 0.29 -12.20
C ILE A 57 5.85 0.15 -13.65
N ASP A 58 7.15 0.13 -13.92
CA ASP A 58 7.71 0.07 -15.29
C ASP A 58 7.08 1.10 -16.23
N GLU A 59 6.96 2.35 -15.76
CA GLU A 59 6.33 3.47 -16.48
C GLU A 59 4.81 3.32 -16.73
N VAL A 60 4.17 2.29 -16.18
CA VAL A 60 2.74 2.04 -16.31
C VAL A 60 2.02 2.41 -15.02
N VAL A 61 1.00 3.27 -15.13
CA VAL A 61 0.10 3.56 -14.01
C VAL A 61 -0.76 2.32 -13.69
N VAL A 62 -0.58 1.76 -12.50
CA VAL A 62 -1.24 0.53 -12.05
C VAL A 62 -2.29 0.77 -10.96
N ALA A 63 -2.25 1.93 -10.31
CA ALA A 63 -3.23 2.32 -9.31
C ALA A 63 -3.38 3.84 -9.25
N CYS A 64 -4.53 4.31 -8.80
CA CYS A 64 -4.78 5.73 -8.58
C CYS A 64 -5.73 5.95 -7.39
N ALA A 65 -5.61 7.11 -6.77
CA ALA A 65 -6.57 7.65 -5.81
C ALA A 65 -6.46 9.18 -5.78
N GLY A 66 -7.52 9.86 -5.34
CA GLY A 66 -7.54 11.31 -5.17
C GLY A 66 -7.67 11.72 -3.71
N ILE A 67 -7.22 12.93 -3.41
CA ILE A 67 -7.42 13.61 -2.12
C ILE A 67 -8.30 14.83 -2.34
N ARG A 68 -9.44 14.88 -1.65
CA ARG A 68 -10.27 16.09 -1.58
C ARG A 68 -10.07 16.74 -0.21
N ARG A 69 -9.72 18.02 -0.22
CA ARG A 69 -9.36 18.78 0.98
C ARG A 69 -10.51 19.67 1.41
N PHE A 70 -10.84 19.63 2.69
CA PHE A 70 -11.75 20.55 3.36
C PHE A 70 -10.99 21.31 4.46
N THR A 71 -11.67 22.20 5.18
CA THR A 71 -11.03 23.05 6.20
C THR A 71 -10.30 22.25 7.29
N ASP A 72 -10.89 21.14 7.75
CA ASP A 72 -10.44 20.37 8.92
C ASP A 72 -10.37 18.86 8.66
N LEU A 73 -10.64 18.44 7.43
CA LEU A 73 -10.78 17.04 7.05
C LEU A 73 -10.33 16.84 5.61
N ALA A 74 -9.72 15.70 5.33
CA ALA A 74 -9.41 15.30 3.97
C ALA A 74 -10.06 13.95 3.64
N GLU A 75 -10.64 13.87 2.44
CA GLU A 75 -11.26 12.65 1.92
C GLU A 75 -10.33 11.99 0.91
N ILE A 76 -10.00 10.72 1.13
CA ILE A 76 -9.39 9.88 0.10
C ILE A 76 -10.53 9.28 -0.74
N PHE A 77 -10.51 9.53 -2.05
CA PHE A 77 -11.53 9.08 -2.99
C PHE A 77 -10.90 8.34 -4.18
N ASN A 78 -11.74 7.68 -4.99
CA ASN A 78 -11.33 6.99 -6.22
C ASN A 78 -10.18 5.96 -6.06
N VAL A 79 -10.13 5.22 -4.95
CA VAL A 79 -9.11 4.17 -4.76
C VAL A 79 -9.36 3.04 -5.77
N ALA A 80 -8.49 2.92 -6.77
CA ALA A 80 -8.57 1.92 -7.83
C ALA A 80 -7.19 1.29 -8.07
N VAL A 81 -7.16 -0.04 -8.21
CA VAL A 81 -5.95 -0.82 -8.53
C VAL A 81 -6.27 -1.74 -9.69
N ASP A 82 -5.40 -1.79 -10.69
CA ASP A 82 -5.50 -2.70 -11.83
C ASP A 82 -5.61 -4.16 -11.33
N GLY A 83 -6.53 -4.93 -11.93
CA GLY A 83 -6.82 -6.29 -11.49
C GLY A 83 -5.61 -7.24 -11.49
N ARG A 84 -4.61 -7.00 -12.34
CA ARG A 84 -3.36 -7.78 -12.40
C ARG A 84 -2.45 -7.52 -11.20
N TRP A 85 -2.62 -6.37 -10.56
CA TRP A 85 -1.80 -5.86 -9.46
C TRP A 85 -2.53 -5.93 -8.10
N GLN A 86 -3.78 -6.37 -8.10
CA GLN A 86 -4.53 -6.64 -6.87
C GLN A 86 -3.94 -7.83 -6.12
N SER A 87 -4.11 -7.82 -4.79
CA SER A 87 -3.55 -8.83 -3.88
C SER A 87 -2.01 -8.90 -3.82
N LEU A 88 -1.30 -7.99 -4.51
CA LEU A 88 0.18 -7.85 -4.45
C LEU A 88 0.64 -6.72 -3.51
N GLY A 89 -0.28 -6.12 -2.74
CA GLY A 89 0.05 -5.03 -1.81
C GLY A 89 -0.04 -3.61 -2.39
N ILE A 90 -0.27 -3.44 -3.70
CA ILE A 90 -0.36 -2.11 -4.34
C ILE A 90 -1.43 -1.21 -3.72
N GLY A 91 -2.62 -1.75 -3.41
CA GLY A 91 -3.67 -0.96 -2.76
C GLY A 91 -3.28 -0.49 -1.35
N ARG A 92 -2.50 -1.30 -0.62
CA ARG A 92 -1.95 -0.91 0.69
C ARG A 92 -0.93 0.21 0.49
N PHE A 93 0.03 0.02 -0.41
CA PHE A 93 1.06 1.01 -0.71
C PHE A 93 0.43 2.36 -1.08
N LEU A 94 -0.54 2.36 -1.99
CA LEU A 94 -1.30 3.54 -2.36
C LEU A 94 -1.96 4.21 -1.14
N LEU A 95 -2.76 3.48 -0.35
CA LEU A 95 -3.47 4.06 0.79
C LEU A 95 -2.51 4.63 1.84
N THR A 96 -1.44 3.89 2.15
CA THR A 96 -0.42 4.31 3.10
C THR A 96 0.28 5.59 2.63
N SER A 97 0.68 5.66 1.37
CA SER A 97 1.30 6.87 0.81
C SER A 97 0.37 8.08 0.85
N MET A 98 -0.93 7.89 0.60
CA MET A 98 -1.94 8.94 0.72
C MET A 98 -2.08 9.45 2.15
N LEU A 99 -2.03 8.56 3.15
CA LEU A 99 -2.06 8.94 4.57
C LEU A 99 -0.84 9.78 4.98
N ILE A 100 0.35 9.44 4.45
CA ILE A 100 1.58 10.23 4.68
C ILE A 100 1.44 11.62 4.07
N VAL A 101 0.88 11.73 2.86
CA VAL A 101 0.60 13.03 2.23
C VAL A 101 -0.31 13.86 3.13
N LEU A 102 -1.42 13.29 3.60
CA LEU A 102 -2.36 13.99 4.50
C LEU A 102 -1.74 14.42 5.82
N GLU A 103 -0.94 13.55 6.44
CA GLU A 103 -0.20 13.89 7.68
C GLU A 103 0.78 15.05 7.43
N SER A 104 1.52 15.01 6.31
CA SER A 104 2.48 16.07 5.95
C SER A 104 1.81 17.42 5.66
N GLU A 105 0.56 17.40 5.22
CA GLU A 105 -0.27 18.59 4.98
C GLU A 105 -0.96 19.09 6.26
N GLY A 106 -0.82 18.38 7.38
CA GLY A 106 -1.36 18.76 8.68
C GLY A 106 -2.82 18.37 8.92
N PHE A 107 -3.41 17.54 8.06
CA PHE A 107 -4.71 16.94 8.35
C PHE A 107 -4.55 15.94 9.48
N ALA A 108 -5.38 16.03 10.53
CA ALA A 108 -5.37 15.09 11.65
C ALA A 108 -6.12 13.79 11.36
N ASP A 109 -7.11 13.85 10.46
CA ASP A 109 -8.00 12.75 10.12
C ASP A 109 -8.15 12.61 8.59
N ALA A 110 -8.15 11.35 8.14
CA ALA A 110 -8.50 10.96 6.80
C ALA A 110 -9.88 10.29 6.81
N VAL A 111 -10.71 10.63 5.83
CA VAL A 111 -12.04 10.03 5.65
C VAL A 111 -12.14 9.34 4.30
N VAL A 112 -12.84 8.21 4.29
CA VAL A 112 -13.21 7.49 3.06
C VAL A 112 -14.70 7.22 3.07
N PHE A 113 -15.30 7.20 1.88
CA PHE A 113 -16.70 6.82 1.70
C PHE A 113 -16.78 5.52 0.92
N THR A 114 -17.30 4.48 1.54
CA THR A 114 -17.38 3.16 0.90
C THR A 114 -18.76 2.53 1.08
N LYS A 115 -19.16 1.74 0.09
CA LYS A 115 -20.39 0.93 0.12
C LYS A 115 -20.07 -0.56 0.26
N THR A 116 -19.09 -1.04 -0.51
CA THR A 116 -18.81 -2.47 -0.70
C THR A 116 -17.47 -2.92 -0.11
N THR A 117 -16.56 -1.99 0.23
CA THR A 117 -15.18 -2.30 0.63
C THR A 117 -14.84 -1.93 2.08
N ARG A 118 -15.87 -1.88 2.96
CA ARG A 118 -15.71 -1.52 4.39
C ARG A 118 -14.65 -2.35 5.09
N ASP A 119 -14.71 -3.68 4.93
CA ASP A 119 -13.79 -4.59 5.62
C ASP A 119 -12.34 -4.39 5.16
N TRP A 120 -12.14 -3.91 3.93
CA TRP A 120 -10.81 -3.56 3.44
C TRP A 120 -10.28 -2.34 4.18
N PHE A 121 -11.01 -1.23 4.21
CA PHE A 121 -10.60 -0.02 4.94
C PHE A 121 -10.49 -0.25 6.46
N ALA A 122 -11.36 -1.08 7.05
CA ALA A 122 -11.30 -1.43 8.47
C ALA A 122 -9.98 -2.10 8.87
N ARG A 123 -9.40 -2.95 7.99
CA ARG A 123 -8.07 -3.52 8.22
C ARG A 123 -6.96 -2.47 8.25
N TYR A 124 -7.21 -1.30 7.66
CA TYR A 124 -6.30 -0.16 7.69
C TYR A 124 -6.57 0.84 8.82
N GLY A 125 -7.43 0.47 9.77
CA GLY A 125 -7.73 1.29 10.94
C GLY A 125 -8.83 2.34 10.73
N PHE A 126 -9.52 2.32 9.57
CA PHE A 126 -10.69 3.16 9.38
C PHE A 126 -11.88 2.61 10.16
N LEU A 127 -12.52 3.47 10.95
CA LEU A 127 -13.71 3.13 11.74
C LEU A 127 -14.91 3.88 11.18
N PRO A 128 -16.13 3.29 11.19
CA PRO A 128 -17.33 4.01 10.80
C PRO A 128 -17.51 5.29 11.63
N MET A 129 -17.91 6.38 10.98
CA MET A 129 -18.25 7.64 11.65
C MET A 129 -19.70 8.04 11.37
N ASP A 130 -20.25 8.95 12.19
CA ASP A 130 -21.55 9.55 11.94
C ASP A 130 -21.44 10.55 10.77
N PRO A 131 -22.22 10.42 9.69
CA PRO A 131 -22.28 11.44 8.63
C PRO A 131 -22.56 12.85 9.14
N ALA A 132 -23.30 13.00 10.25
CA ALA A 132 -23.59 14.31 10.84
C ALA A 132 -22.34 15.06 11.34
N SER A 133 -21.21 14.36 11.51
CA SER A 133 -19.92 14.95 11.88
C SER A 133 -19.13 15.48 10.68
N LEU A 134 -19.61 15.29 9.45
CA LEU A 134 -18.93 15.79 8.25
C LEU A 134 -19.09 17.31 8.10
N PRO A 135 -18.10 18.00 7.49
CA PRO A 135 -18.23 19.40 7.13
C PRO A 135 -19.47 19.65 6.25
N ALA A 136 -20.14 20.79 6.47
CA ALA A 136 -21.35 21.15 5.74
C ALA A 136 -21.15 21.14 4.22
N GLU A 137 -20.00 21.61 3.76
CA GLU A 137 -19.60 21.54 2.34
C GLU A 137 -19.61 20.10 1.82
N ARG A 138 -18.98 19.18 2.55
CA ARG A 138 -18.94 17.76 2.16
C ARG A 138 -20.33 17.13 2.15
N LEU A 139 -21.21 17.48 3.09
CA LEU A 139 -22.58 16.97 3.17
C LEU A 139 -23.38 17.30 1.89
N THR A 140 -23.20 18.49 1.31
CA THR A 140 -23.90 18.88 0.07
C THR A 140 -23.48 18.07 -1.16
N MET A 141 -22.28 17.48 -1.13
CA MET A 141 -21.73 16.66 -2.21
C MET A 141 -22.10 15.19 -2.10
N LEU A 142 -22.80 14.76 -1.04
CA LEU A 142 -23.21 13.38 -0.87
C LEU A 142 -24.37 13.04 -1.81
N ASP A 143 -24.23 11.93 -2.53
CA ASP A 143 -25.34 11.27 -3.20
C ASP A 143 -26.08 10.37 -2.18
N PRO A 144 -27.32 10.73 -1.77
CA PRO A 144 -28.08 9.95 -0.79
C PRO A 144 -28.46 8.56 -1.30
N GLU A 145 -28.62 8.37 -2.61
CA GLU A 145 -29.00 7.09 -3.20
C GLU A 145 -27.83 6.09 -3.18
N ARG A 146 -26.60 6.61 -3.21
CA ARG A 146 -25.38 5.80 -3.12
C ARG A 146 -25.26 5.04 -1.80
N LYS A 147 -25.77 5.63 -0.70
CA LYS A 147 -25.74 5.05 0.67
C LYS A 147 -24.33 4.62 1.10
N SER A 148 -23.32 5.41 0.74
CA SER A 148 -21.95 5.19 1.22
C SER A 148 -21.87 5.45 2.72
N ILE A 149 -21.06 4.65 3.41
CA ILE A 149 -20.77 4.79 4.83
C ILE A 149 -19.44 5.54 4.95
N PRO A 150 -19.41 6.70 5.64
CA PRO A 150 -18.17 7.37 5.95
C PRO A 150 -17.39 6.58 7.00
N MET A 151 -16.10 6.44 6.79
CA MET A 151 -15.17 5.86 7.74
C MET A 151 -14.01 6.82 7.94
N VAL A 152 -13.56 6.98 9.18
CA VAL A 152 -12.50 7.91 9.58
C VAL A 152 -11.33 7.17 10.19
N ARG A 153 -10.14 7.73 10.01
CA ARG A 153 -8.90 7.25 10.60
C ARG A 153 -7.99 8.44 10.90
N PRO A 154 -7.39 8.52 12.10
CA PRO A 154 -6.32 9.48 12.35
C PRO A 154 -5.16 9.30 11.36
N THR A 155 -4.59 10.38 10.88
CA THR A 155 -3.40 10.40 10.01
C THR A 155 -2.11 10.34 10.83
N VAL A 156 -2.15 10.78 12.10
CA VAL A 156 -1.01 10.88 13.01
C VAL A 156 -0.27 9.54 13.11
N GLN A 157 1.06 9.58 13.02
CA GLN A 157 1.94 8.41 13.02
C GLN A 157 1.62 7.45 11.85
N ALA A 158 1.37 7.99 10.64
CA ALA A 158 1.13 7.15 9.48
C ALA A 158 2.33 6.25 9.20
N SER A 159 3.56 6.70 9.52
CA SER A 159 4.80 5.89 9.48
C SER A 159 4.74 4.68 10.43
N ASP A 160 4.40 4.88 11.69
CA ASP A 160 4.30 3.79 12.69
C ASP A 160 3.11 2.88 12.35
N SER A 161 2.12 3.42 11.66
CA SER A 161 1.02 2.65 11.10
C SER A 161 1.44 1.79 9.93
N ILE A 162 2.47 2.13 9.15
CA ILE A 162 3.02 1.23 8.11
C ILE A 162 3.50 -0.05 8.78
N ASP A 163 4.18 0.11 9.91
CA ASP A 163 4.71 -0.98 10.73
C ASP A 163 3.59 -1.73 11.47
N ALA A 164 2.62 -1.01 12.03
CA ALA A 164 1.44 -1.58 12.68
C ALA A 164 0.41 -2.16 11.68
N LEU A 165 0.52 -1.88 10.37
CA LEU A 165 -0.29 -2.49 9.31
C LEU A 165 0.41 -3.69 8.69
N ALA A 166 1.74 -3.72 8.65
CA ALA A 166 2.51 -4.97 8.46
C ALA A 166 2.10 -5.98 9.55
N SER A 167 2.04 -5.43 10.77
CA SER A 167 1.14 -5.71 11.90
C SER A 167 -0.04 -6.69 11.78
N ILE A 168 -0.98 -6.31 10.92
CA ILE A 168 -2.39 -6.74 10.95
C ILE A 168 -2.73 -7.58 9.71
N THR A 169 -1.91 -7.51 8.67
CA THR A 169 -2.06 -8.32 7.46
C THR A 169 -1.36 -9.67 7.62
N GLU A 170 -2.01 -10.77 7.23
CA GLU A 170 -1.39 -12.11 7.09
C GLU A 170 -0.37 -12.11 5.95
N LEU A 171 0.66 -11.28 6.02
CA LEU A 171 1.76 -11.33 5.06
C LEU A 171 2.36 -12.72 5.14
N ARG A 172 2.55 -13.36 4.00
CA ARG A 172 3.17 -14.68 3.94
C ARG A 172 4.62 -14.53 3.55
N VAL A 173 5.47 -15.20 4.31
CA VAL A 173 6.88 -15.37 3.98
C VAL A 173 7.05 -16.82 3.59
N ARG A 174 7.52 -17.03 2.36
CA ARG A 174 7.86 -18.34 1.83
C ARG A 174 9.38 -18.43 1.68
N PHE A 175 9.94 -19.51 2.16
CA PHE A 175 11.34 -19.86 2.02
C PHE A 175 11.44 -20.95 0.95
N GLU A 176 11.96 -20.62 -0.23
CA GLU A 176 11.89 -21.45 -1.44
C GLU A 176 12.61 -22.80 -1.28
N ARG A 177 13.82 -22.81 -0.71
CA ARG A 177 14.66 -24.02 -0.63
C ARG A 177 14.20 -24.95 0.49
N SER A 178 13.74 -24.39 1.61
CA SER A 178 13.17 -25.17 2.70
C SER A 178 11.71 -25.58 2.45
N GLY A 179 11.00 -24.87 1.56
CA GLY A 179 9.58 -25.08 1.27
C GLY A 179 8.63 -24.59 2.36
N VAL A 180 9.15 -23.93 3.41
CA VAL A 180 8.34 -23.41 4.52
C VAL A 180 7.59 -22.17 4.07
N GLU A 181 6.29 -22.15 4.29
CA GLU A 181 5.46 -20.95 4.12
C GLU A 181 4.75 -20.66 5.44
N ALA A 182 4.98 -19.48 5.99
CA ALA A 182 4.43 -19.07 7.27
C ALA A 182 3.87 -17.65 7.18
N VAL A 183 2.86 -17.38 8.01
CA VAL A 183 2.37 -16.01 8.20
C VAL A 183 3.41 -15.26 9.02
N TRP A 184 3.80 -14.10 8.50
CA TRP A 184 4.68 -13.15 9.14
C TRP A 184 4.23 -12.87 10.56
N ASP A 185 5.14 -13.08 11.49
CA ASP A 185 4.93 -12.72 12.89
C ASP A 185 5.47 -11.33 13.11
N ASN A 186 4.59 -10.40 13.41
CA ASN A 186 4.96 -9.02 13.69
C ASN A 186 5.69 -8.83 15.02
N GLY A 187 5.78 -9.86 15.86
CA GLY A 187 6.75 -9.93 16.95
C GLY A 187 8.19 -10.13 16.46
N CYS A 188 8.43 -10.40 15.17
CA CYS A 188 9.75 -10.50 14.59
C CYS A 188 10.22 -9.13 14.06
N ASP A 189 11.40 -8.72 14.49
CA ASP A 189 11.95 -7.42 14.10
C ASP A 189 12.58 -7.41 12.70
N SER A 190 12.79 -8.59 12.11
CA SER A 190 13.45 -8.71 10.80
C SER A 190 13.14 -10.07 10.17
N LEU A 191 13.26 -10.16 8.84
CA LEU A 191 13.12 -11.41 8.09
C LEU A 191 14.13 -12.46 8.56
N LEU A 192 15.30 -12.05 9.04
CA LEU A 192 16.27 -12.96 9.67
C LEU A 192 15.69 -13.58 10.95
N MET A 193 15.15 -12.77 11.85
CA MET A 193 14.57 -13.28 13.10
C MET A 193 13.39 -14.23 12.81
N PHE A 194 12.58 -13.91 11.79
CA PHE A 194 11.48 -14.76 11.37
C PHE A 194 11.97 -16.07 10.74
N ALA A 195 13.03 -16.04 9.94
CA ALA A 195 13.68 -17.23 9.40
C ALA A 195 14.18 -18.15 10.53
N GLU A 196 14.92 -17.60 11.49
CA GLU A 196 15.43 -18.31 12.66
C GLU A 196 14.29 -18.92 13.49
N LYS A 197 13.19 -18.19 13.67
CA LYS A 197 12.00 -18.67 14.38
C LYS A 197 11.29 -19.84 13.67
N ASN A 198 11.42 -19.93 12.36
CA ASN A 198 10.87 -21.02 11.54
C ASN A 198 11.92 -22.10 11.22
N ASP A 199 13.00 -22.17 12.01
CA ASP A 199 14.09 -23.15 11.88
C ASP A 199 14.81 -23.11 10.51
N ILE A 200 14.86 -21.94 9.87
CA ILE A 200 15.55 -21.71 8.60
C ILE A 200 16.98 -21.23 8.86
N ASP A 201 17.96 -22.07 8.48
CA ASP A 201 19.38 -21.76 8.65
C ASP A 201 19.79 -20.60 7.74
N THR A 202 20.20 -19.50 8.37
CA THR A 202 20.52 -18.25 7.69
C THR A 202 21.83 -17.70 8.24
N ALA A 203 22.82 -17.49 7.36
CA ALA A 203 24.10 -16.91 7.77
C ALA A 203 23.88 -15.48 8.29
N SER A 204 24.35 -15.17 9.51
CA SER A 204 24.25 -13.82 10.07
C SER A 204 25.39 -13.50 11.04
N LEU A 205 25.79 -12.22 11.11
CA LEU A 205 26.88 -11.75 11.96
C LEU A 205 26.51 -10.44 12.69
N CYS A 206 26.46 -9.30 11.98
CA CYS A 206 26.34 -7.98 12.63
C CYS A 206 24.93 -7.60 13.09
N ARG A 207 23.89 -8.19 12.50
CA ARG A 207 22.46 -7.85 12.67
C ARG A 207 22.08 -6.35 12.52
N GLY A 208 22.99 -5.52 12.02
CA GLY A 208 22.78 -4.07 11.85
C GLY A 208 23.02 -3.59 10.42
N GLY A 209 22.95 -4.46 9.41
CA GLY A 209 23.10 -4.07 8.01
C GLY A 209 24.52 -3.69 7.54
N MET A 210 25.54 -3.86 8.40
CA MET A 210 26.92 -3.42 8.14
C MET A 210 27.83 -4.48 7.50
N CYS A 211 27.51 -5.78 7.59
CA CYS A 211 28.42 -6.87 7.18
C CYS A 211 27.99 -7.62 5.91
N GLY A 212 26.73 -7.49 5.48
CA GLY A 212 26.20 -8.21 4.32
C GLY A 212 25.99 -9.73 4.48
N THR A 213 26.41 -10.35 5.59
CA THR A 213 26.32 -11.82 5.76
C THR A 213 24.89 -12.36 5.70
N CYS A 214 23.92 -11.57 6.17
CA CYS A 214 22.50 -11.92 6.15
C CYS A 214 21.85 -11.73 4.76
N SER A 215 22.65 -11.50 3.71
CA SER A 215 22.14 -11.30 2.36
C SER A 215 21.51 -12.58 1.82
N SER A 216 20.30 -12.47 1.30
CA SER A 216 19.62 -13.54 0.58
C SER A 216 18.84 -12.99 -0.60
N ALA A 217 18.67 -13.80 -1.64
CA ALA A 217 17.91 -13.41 -2.81
C ALA A 217 16.42 -13.30 -2.45
N LEU A 218 15.82 -12.15 -2.79
CA LEU A 218 14.38 -11.94 -2.74
C LEU A 218 13.80 -12.40 -4.08
N LYS A 219 13.23 -13.61 -4.09
CA LYS A 219 12.64 -14.22 -5.28
C LYS A 219 11.36 -13.52 -5.71
N GLN A 220 10.55 -13.08 -4.75
CA GLN A 220 9.30 -12.39 -5.00
C GLN A 220 8.94 -11.48 -3.83
N GLY A 221 8.21 -10.40 -4.10
CA GLY A 221 7.64 -9.52 -3.09
C GLY A 221 8.45 -8.25 -2.85
N THR A 222 8.10 -7.55 -1.77
CA THR A 222 8.73 -6.28 -1.41
C THR A 222 9.01 -6.27 0.08
N VAL A 223 10.17 -5.71 0.44
CA VAL A 223 10.58 -5.52 1.82
C VAL A 223 10.81 -4.04 2.10
N SER A 224 10.52 -3.63 3.33
CA SER A 224 10.94 -2.34 3.86
C SER A 224 12.24 -2.50 4.64
N TYR A 225 13.03 -1.43 4.70
CA TYR A 225 14.19 -1.32 5.56
C TYR A 225 13.91 -0.24 6.62
N ASP A 226 14.10 -0.59 7.89
CA ASP A 226 13.95 0.40 8.98
C ASP A 226 15.12 1.38 9.01
N VAL A 227 16.30 0.91 8.58
CA VAL A 227 17.55 1.66 8.54
C VAL A 227 18.20 1.43 7.19
N ARG A 228 18.74 2.49 6.58
CA ARG A 228 19.47 2.39 5.32
C ARG A 228 20.64 1.39 5.48
N PRO A 229 20.76 0.37 4.61
CA PRO A 229 21.90 -0.54 4.63
C PRO A 229 23.22 0.21 4.39
N ASP A 230 24.23 -0.07 5.21
CA ASP A 230 25.59 0.44 5.00
C ASP A 230 26.33 -0.32 3.89
N VAL A 231 25.87 -1.54 3.60
CA VAL A 231 26.37 -2.40 2.53
C VAL A 231 25.24 -2.64 1.55
N ASP A 232 25.55 -2.45 0.27
CA ASP A 232 24.65 -2.81 -0.82
C ASP A 232 24.56 -4.34 -0.94
N PRO A 233 23.39 -4.96 -0.75
CA PRO A 233 23.21 -6.40 -0.93
C PRO A 233 23.36 -6.87 -2.39
N GLY A 234 23.34 -5.94 -3.35
CA GLY A 234 23.35 -6.22 -4.78
C GLY A 234 21.95 -6.47 -5.36
N ASP A 235 21.85 -6.39 -6.68
CA ASP A 235 20.58 -6.53 -7.39
C ASP A 235 19.87 -7.85 -7.05
N GLY A 236 18.59 -7.76 -6.66
CA GLY A 236 17.76 -8.93 -6.35
C GLY A 236 18.00 -9.56 -4.97
N SER A 237 18.90 -8.99 -4.15
CA SER A 237 19.19 -9.49 -2.81
C SER A 237 18.82 -8.48 -1.73
N ILE A 238 18.52 -8.97 -0.53
CA ILE A 238 18.14 -8.15 0.62
C ILE A 238 18.93 -8.53 1.86
N LEU A 239 19.15 -7.56 2.74
CA LEU A 239 19.72 -7.83 4.06
C LEU A 239 18.62 -8.21 5.04
N LEU A 240 18.42 -9.52 5.23
CA LEU A 240 17.35 -10.09 6.05
C LEU A 240 17.29 -9.53 7.47
N CYS A 241 18.45 -9.14 8.01
CA CYS A 241 18.62 -8.68 9.37
C CYS A 241 18.11 -7.27 9.68
N ILE A 242 17.81 -6.48 8.66
CA ILE A 242 17.28 -5.11 8.81
C ILE A 242 16.07 -4.85 7.91
N SER A 243 15.50 -5.92 7.35
CA SER A 243 14.37 -5.85 6.42
C SER A 243 13.12 -6.51 7.00
N ARG A 244 11.94 -5.93 6.73
CA ARG A 244 10.62 -6.49 7.06
C ARG A 244 9.78 -6.66 5.78
N PRO A 245 8.83 -7.62 5.73
CA PRO A 245 7.96 -7.75 4.56
C PRO A 245 6.98 -6.57 4.46
N ALA A 246 6.97 -5.89 3.31
CA ALA A 246 5.97 -4.89 2.94
C ALA A 246 4.79 -5.50 2.15
N ALA A 247 5.04 -6.66 1.52
CA ALA A 247 4.07 -7.52 0.84
C ALA A 247 4.36 -8.99 1.18
N ASN A 248 3.65 -9.94 0.56
CA ASN A 248 4.05 -11.35 0.63
C ASN A 248 5.43 -11.50 -0.03
N VAL A 249 6.33 -12.24 0.60
CA VAL A 249 7.72 -12.38 0.13
C VAL A 249 8.10 -13.83 -0.04
N VAL A 250 8.93 -14.09 -1.04
CA VAL A 250 9.58 -15.39 -1.29
C VAL A 250 11.08 -15.18 -1.21
N LEU A 251 11.76 -15.90 -0.33
CA LEU A 251 13.20 -15.82 -0.09
C LEU A 251 13.89 -17.09 -0.55
N ASP A 252 15.10 -16.99 -1.10
CA ASP A 252 15.91 -18.13 -1.52
C ASP A 252 16.62 -18.81 -0.32
N LEU A 253 15.82 -19.31 0.63
CA LEU A 253 16.25 -20.00 1.85
C LEU A 253 15.46 -21.29 2.11
#